data_AF-A0A834XAM4-F1
#
_entry.id   AF-A0A834XAM4-F1
#
_cell.length_a   1.000
_cell.length_b   1.000
_cell.length_c   1.000
_cell.angle_alpha   90.00
_cell.angle_beta   90.00
_cell.angle_gamma   90.00
#
_symmetry.space_group_name_H-M   'P 1'
#
loop_
_entity.id
_entity.type
_entity.pdbx_description
1 polymer ?
#
loop_
_entity_poly.entity_id
_entity_poly.type
_entity_poly.pdbx_seq_one_letter_code
_entity_poly.pdbx_strand_id
1 'polypeptide(L)'
;METLIHASTFSSNNITHLTPWDLQIPVLAYIQRGLLFPNPKSPNIINNNNKNNIVEHLKHSLSRALNSFPLLARRLAFQQHLDDHTFSISILCNNVGALFVHAITEDTTVLDILCPTYIPPFVQLFFQLITNDEPTSKLLLEVQVTELVDSYFVACSINHCAVDGTSFWHFINYWAEISRGIDSVTQSPRSLYLNVGFPVKLIHPFVFQVISSKCKTVTTSPLLQSRGSCQKT
;
A
#
# COMPACT_ATOMS: atom_id res chain seq x y z
N MET A 1 7.26 -10.69 8.02
CA MET A 1 6.36 -10.21 9.09
C MET A 1 5.59 -9.01 8.58
N GLU A 2 4.27 -9.06 8.63
CA GLU A 2 3.38 -7.95 8.24
C GLU A 2 2.96 -7.15 9.47
N THR A 3 2.81 -5.85 9.33
CA THR A 3 2.39 -4.94 10.40
C THR A 3 1.60 -3.78 9.78
N LEU A 4 0.48 -3.40 10.40
CA LEU A 4 -0.25 -2.19 10.01
C LEU A 4 0.32 -0.98 10.76
N ILE A 5 0.69 0.06 10.01
CA ILE A 5 1.28 1.29 10.55
C ILE A 5 0.23 2.40 10.49
N HIS A 6 -0.17 2.86 11.66
CA HIS A 6 -1.19 3.89 11.82
C HIS A 6 -0.56 5.29 11.93
N ALA A 7 -1.31 6.31 11.51
CA ALA A 7 -1.01 7.68 11.90
C ALA A 7 -1.28 7.84 13.41
N SER A 8 -0.46 8.62 14.12
CA SER A 8 -0.61 8.87 15.55
C SER A 8 -1.78 9.80 15.89
N THR A 9 -2.26 10.59 14.92
CA THR A 9 -3.43 11.47 15.09
C THR A 9 -4.53 11.07 14.11
N PHE A 10 -5.71 10.72 14.64
CA PHE A 10 -6.88 10.34 13.85
C PHE A 10 -7.98 11.41 13.95
N SER A 11 -8.47 11.88 12.81
CA SER A 11 -9.67 12.71 12.68
C SER A 11 -10.79 11.85 12.09
N SER A 12 -12.00 11.97 12.65
CA SER A 12 -13.14 11.04 12.54
C SER A 12 -13.64 10.73 11.12
N ASN A 13 -14.34 9.59 11.05
CA ASN A 13 -15.08 8.95 9.96
C ASN A 13 -15.74 9.87 8.93
N ASN A 14 -14.96 10.38 7.99
CA ASN A 14 -15.46 11.01 6.78
C ASN A 14 -15.20 10.10 5.56
N ILE A 15 -15.95 10.32 4.49
CA ILE A 15 -15.67 9.71 3.18
C ILE A 15 -15.01 10.80 2.34
N THR A 16 -13.86 10.50 1.75
CA THR A 16 -13.24 11.39 0.77
C THR A 16 -13.62 10.92 -0.62
N HIS A 17 -14.30 11.79 -1.37
CA HIS A 17 -14.67 11.51 -2.74
C HIS A 17 -13.53 11.90 -3.67
N LEU A 18 -13.23 11.00 -4.61
CA LEU A 18 -12.20 11.19 -5.62
C LEU A 18 -12.67 12.18 -6.69
N THR A 19 -11.75 12.98 -7.21
CA THR A 19 -12.02 13.87 -8.34
C THR A 19 -12.19 13.06 -9.62
N PRO A 20 -12.82 13.62 -10.67
CA PRO A 20 -12.86 12.97 -11.98
C PRO A 20 -11.46 12.65 -12.54
N TRP A 21 -10.44 13.44 -12.21
CA TRP A 21 -9.05 13.19 -12.63
C TRP A 21 -8.47 11.95 -11.96
N ASP A 22 -8.73 11.74 -10.66
CA ASP A 22 -8.27 10.57 -9.92
C ASP A 22 -8.90 9.27 -10.45
N LEU A 23 -10.07 9.37 -11.10
CA LEU A 23 -10.82 8.25 -11.68
C LEU A 23 -10.43 7.94 -13.15
N GLN A 24 -9.71 8.84 -13.82
CA GLN A 24 -9.22 8.60 -15.18
C GLN A 24 -8.05 7.60 -15.19
N ILE A 25 -7.30 7.53 -14.11
CA ILE A 25 -6.18 6.62 -13.94
C ILE A 25 -6.73 5.27 -13.45
N PRO A 26 -6.18 4.11 -13.90
CA PRO A 26 -6.68 2.84 -13.44
C PRO A 26 -6.61 2.80 -11.90
N VAL A 27 -7.76 2.66 -11.25
CA VAL A 27 -7.91 2.70 -9.78
C VAL A 27 -7.13 1.57 -9.08
N LEU A 28 -6.67 0.59 -9.86
CA LEU A 28 -5.85 -0.54 -9.44
C LEU A 28 -4.38 -0.41 -9.88
N ALA A 29 -3.99 0.72 -10.49
CA ALA A 29 -2.60 0.99 -10.80
C ALA A 29 -1.90 1.52 -9.55
N TYR A 30 -0.79 0.87 -9.19
CA TYR A 30 0.08 1.31 -8.12
C TYR A 30 1.36 1.85 -8.72
N ILE A 31 1.79 3.00 -8.23
CA ILE A 31 3.15 3.48 -8.45
C ILE A 31 4.05 2.66 -7.54
N GLN A 32 4.93 1.87 -8.15
CA GLN A 32 5.88 1.01 -7.44
C GLN A 32 7.30 1.51 -7.68
N ARG A 33 8.04 1.78 -6.60
CA ARG A 33 9.46 2.13 -6.66
C ARG A 33 10.21 1.41 -5.54
N GLY A 34 11.37 0.88 -5.89
CA GLY A 34 12.30 0.25 -4.96
C GLY A 34 13.55 1.10 -4.79
N LEU A 35 14.03 1.22 -3.56
CA LEU A 35 15.26 1.90 -3.20
C LEU A 35 16.20 0.90 -2.53
N LEU A 36 17.45 0.87 -3.01
CA LEU A 36 18.48 -0.03 -2.52
C LEU A 36 19.46 0.75 -1.65
N PHE A 37 19.62 0.30 -0.41
CA PHE A 37 20.49 0.93 0.56
C PHE A 37 21.59 -0.05 0.98
N PRO A 38 22.86 0.37 0.99
CA PRO A 38 23.91 -0.47 1.51
C PRO A 38 23.66 -0.71 3.00
N ASN A 39 23.96 -1.93 3.47
CA ASN A 39 23.92 -2.18 4.89
C ASN A 39 24.98 -1.29 5.56
N PRO A 40 24.63 -0.45 6.56
CA PRO A 40 25.60 0.40 7.26
C PRO A 40 26.66 -0.41 8.02
N LYS A 41 26.56 -1.74 8.04
CA LYS A 41 27.53 -2.65 8.64
C LYS A 41 27.98 -3.74 7.66
N SER A 42 29.22 -3.64 7.19
CA SER A 42 30.06 -4.79 6.81
C SER A 42 31.32 -4.79 7.70
N PRO A 43 32.08 -5.89 7.86
CA PRO A 43 31.70 -7.25 8.24
C PRO A 43 32.03 -7.59 9.73
N ASN A 44 32.16 -6.61 10.65
CA ASN A 44 32.84 -6.90 11.94
C ASN A 44 32.10 -6.66 13.27
N ILE A 45 30.85 -6.19 13.35
CA ILE A 45 30.13 -6.18 14.65
C ILE A 45 28.64 -6.49 14.45
N ILE A 46 28.32 -7.78 14.40
CA ILE A 46 26.96 -8.32 14.47
C ILE A 46 26.47 -8.16 15.90
N ASN A 47 25.81 -7.04 16.17
CA ASN A 47 24.83 -6.99 17.24
C ASN A 47 23.46 -7.08 16.55
N ASN A 48 22.79 -8.24 16.66
CA ASN A 48 21.41 -8.46 16.19
C ASN A 48 20.45 -7.36 16.69
N ASN A 49 20.78 -6.73 17.83
CA ASN A 49 20.07 -5.59 18.38
C ASN A 49 19.97 -4.38 17.41
N ASN A 50 20.94 -4.19 16.50
CA ASN A 50 20.92 -3.04 15.58
C ASN A 50 20.08 -3.27 14.32
N LYS A 51 19.86 -4.53 13.88
CA LYS A 51 19.02 -4.81 12.71
C LYS A 51 17.55 -4.57 13.02
N ASN A 52 17.10 -5.12 14.16
CA ASN A 52 15.77 -4.82 14.70
C ASN A 52 15.56 -3.31 14.90
N ASN A 53 16.62 -2.59 15.28
CA ASN A 53 16.55 -1.14 15.43
C ASN A 53 16.23 -0.41 14.11
N ILE A 54 16.79 -0.82 12.96
CA ILE A 54 16.54 -0.15 11.68
C ILE A 54 15.08 -0.35 11.24
N VAL A 55 14.57 -1.58 11.29
CA VAL A 55 13.20 -1.88 10.87
C VAL A 55 12.19 -1.18 11.78
N GLU A 56 12.40 -1.22 13.09
CA GLU A 56 11.53 -0.51 14.04
C GLU A 56 11.63 1.02 13.89
N HIS A 57 12.82 1.55 13.61
CA HIS A 57 13.01 2.96 13.28
C HIS A 57 12.25 3.37 12.01
N LEU A 58 12.28 2.53 10.97
CA LEU A 58 11.51 2.76 9.74
C LEU A 58 10.00 2.72 9.99
N LYS A 59 9.50 1.77 10.80
CA LYS A 59 8.09 1.74 11.22
C LYS A 59 7.68 3.00 11.97
N HIS A 60 8.50 3.43 12.94
CA HIS A 60 8.22 4.60 13.77
C HIS A 60 8.25 5.90 12.94
N SER A 61 9.27 6.07 12.09
CA SER A 61 9.37 7.23 11.19
C SER A 61 8.23 7.24 10.16
N LEU A 62 7.80 6.08 9.66
CA LEU A 62 6.66 5.97 8.75
C LEU A 62 5.36 6.39 9.45
N SER A 63 5.12 5.93 10.68
CA SER A 63 3.96 6.35 11.48
C SER A 63 3.90 7.87 11.66
N ARG A 64 5.06 8.50 11.95
CA ARG A 64 5.16 9.96 12.03
C ARG A 64 4.89 10.64 10.68
N ALA A 65 5.45 10.11 9.59
CA ALA A 65 5.23 10.65 8.25
C ALA A 65 3.75 10.61 7.84
N LEU A 66 3.04 9.52 8.19
CA LEU A 66 1.62 9.34 7.90
C LEU A 66 0.70 10.35 8.60
N ASN A 67 1.15 11.04 9.65
CA ASN A 67 0.39 12.14 10.23
C ASN A 67 0.19 13.30 9.24
N SER A 68 1.18 13.55 8.39
CA SER A 68 1.14 14.60 7.38
C SER A 68 0.50 14.12 6.07
N PHE A 69 0.46 12.80 5.87
CA PHE A 69 -0.17 12.16 4.71
C PHE A 69 -1.24 11.13 5.16
N PRO A 70 -2.29 11.58 5.87
CA PRO A 70 -3.26 10.67 6.47
C PRO A 70 -4.08 9.88 5.45
N LEU A 71 -4.09 10.30 4.17
CA LEU A 71 -4.75 9.52 3.11
C LEU A 71 -4.05 8.18 2.86
N LEU A 72 -2.72 8.12 2.98
CA LEU A 72 -1.97 6.92 2.66
C LEU A 72 -2.22 5.77 3.65
N ALA A 73 -2.67 6.10 4.86
CA ALA A 73 -3.06 5.13 5.89
C ALA A 73 -4.52 4.62 5.75
N ARG A 74 -5.24 5.03 4.70
CA ARG A 74 -6.68 4.73 4.50
C ARG A 74 -6.91 3.56 3.54
N ARG A 75 -8.19 3.31 3.22
CA ARG A 75 -8.62 2.26 2.30
C ARG A 75 -9.51 2.78 1.19
N LEU A 76 -9.42 2.17 0.01
CA LEU A 76 -10.41 2.35 -1.03
C LEU A 76 -11.70 1.59 -0.73
N ALA A 77 -12.82 2.26 -0.96
CA ALA A 77 -14.15 1.67 -0.98
C ALA A 77 -14.77 1.81 -2.36
N PHE A 78 -15.38 0.72 -2.77
CA PHE A 78 -16.19 0.61 -3.96
C PHE A 78 -17.63 0.44 -3.52
N GLN A 79 -18.51 1.34 -3.95
CA GLN A 79 -19.94 1.25 -3.69
C GLN A 79 -20.67 1.14 -5.02
N GLN A 80 -21.46 0.08 -5.17
CA GLN A 80 -22.35 -0.10 -6.30
C GLN A 80 -23.72 0.49 -5.97
N HIS A 81 -24.25 1.29 -6.88
CA HIS A 81 -25.58 1.88 -6.81
C HIS A 81 -26.49 1.07 -7.74
N LEU A 82 -27.38 0.27 -7.15
CA LEU A 82 -28.24 -0.63 -7.93
C LEU A 82 -29.33 0.11 -8.70
N ASP A 83 -29.76 1.27 -8.20
CA ASP A 83 -30.89 2.05 -8.74
C ASP A 83 -30.58 2.66 -10.12
N ASP A 84 -29.33 3.05 -10.37
CA ASP A 84 -28.88 3.68 -11.61
C ASP A 84 -27.78 2.89 -12.33
N HIS A 85 -27.49 1.66 -11.86
CA HIS A 85 -26.41 0.80 -12.34
C HIS A 85 -25.02 1.48 -12.38
N THR A 86 -24.79 2.46 -11.51
CA THR A 86 -23.50 3.15 -11.40
C THR A 86 -22.66 2.60 -10.25
N PHE A 87 -21.39 3.00 -10.19
CA PHE A 87 -20.56 2.79 -9.02
C PHE A 87 -19.82 4.08 -8.65
N SER A 88 -19.51 4.21 -7.36
CA SER A 88 -18.71 5.29 -6.82
C SER A 88 -17.50 4.72 -6.09
N ILE A 89 -16.36 5.36 -6.28
CA ILE A 89 -15.11 5.03 -5.61
C ILE A 89 -14.81 6.15 -4.61
N SER A 90 -14.41 5.76 -3.41
CA SER A 90 -14.09 6.70 -2.35
C SER A 90 -12.98 6.19 -1.46
N ILE A 91 -12.36 7.10 -0.72
CA ILE A 91 -11.38 6.75 0.31
C ILE A 91 -12.11 6.78 1.66
N LEU A 92 -12.16 5.64 2.33
CA LEU A 92 -12.67 5.52 3.69
C LEU A 92 -11.67 6.11 4.67
N CYS A 93 -12.07 7.13 5.44
CA CYS A 93 -11.26 7.64 6.54
C CYS A 93 -11.33 6.72 7.76
N ASN A 94 -10.90 5.48 7.58
CA ASN A 94 -10.69 4.53 8.67
C ASN A 94 -9.21 4.54 9.05
N ASN A 95 -8.90 4.35 10.34
CA ASN A 95 -7.51 4.27 10.80
C ASN A 95 -6.96 2.84 10.61
N VAL A 96 -7.14 2.22 9.44
CA VAL A 96 -6.70 0.82 9.23
C VAL A 96 -5.17 0.74 9.03
N GLY A 97 -4.52 1.84 8.65
CA GLY A 97 -3.06 1.94 8.61
C GLY A 97 -2.46 1.50 7.28
N ALA A 98 -1.25 1.96 6.98
CA ALA A 98 -0.48 1.48 5.82
C ALA A 98 0.07 0.08 6.09
N LEU A 99 0.19 -0.76 5.06
CA LEU A 99 0.81 -2.07 5.22
C LEU A 99 2.33 -1.91 5.24
N PHE A 100 2.97 -2.47 6.26
CA PHE A 100 4.43 -2.57 6.36
C PHE A 100 4.84 -4.03 6.43
N VAL A 101 5.69 -4.46 5.51
CA VAL A 101 6.16 -5.83 5.39
C VAL A 101 7.66 -5.85 5.64
N HIS A 102 8.10 -6.71 6.54
CA HIS A 102 9.51 -7.02 6.72
C HIS A 102 9.79 -8.43 6.20
N ALA A 103 10.64 -8.54 5.19
CA ALA A 103 11.10 -9.79 4.60
C ALA A 103 12.62 -9.92 4.74
N ILE A 104 13.12 -11.14 4.72
CA ILE A 104 14.55 -11.45 4.80
C ILE A 104 14.85 -12.46 3.69
N THR A 105 15.94 -12.27 2.96
CA THR A 105 16.49 -13.25 2.02
C THR A 105 17.93 -13.56 2.42
N GLU A 106 18.27 -14.84 2.49
CA GLU A 106 19.58 -15.30 2.98
C GLU A 106 20.58 -15.55 1.83
N ASP A 107 20.10 -15.52 0.59
CA ASP A 107 20.79 -15.96 -0.61
C ASP A 107 20.89 -14.87 -1.70
N THR A 108 20.40 -13.67 -1.43
CA THR A 108 20.40 -12.56 -2.40
C THR A 108 21.30 -11.42 -1.93
N THR A 109 22.17 -10.96 -2.82
CA THR A 109 23.06 -9.81 -2.62
C THR A 109 22.63 -8.63 -3.48
N VAL A 110 23.21 -7.45 -3.20
CA VAL A 110 23.04 -6.25 -4.04
C VAL A 110 23.45 -6.51 -5.50
N LEU A 111 24.47 -7.35 -5.73
CA LEU A 111 25.01 -7.64 -7.05
C LEU A 111 24.07 -8.51 -7.87
N ASP A 112 23.32 -9.41 -7.23
CA ASP A 112 22.32 -10.24 -7.91
C ASP A 112 21.20 -9.39 -8.52
N ILE A 113 20.99 -8.17 -8.01
CA ILE A 113 20.02 -7.20 -8.53
C ILE A 113 20.66 -6.28 -9.59
N LEU A 114 21.89 -5.82 -9.37
CA LEU A 114 22.52 -4.77 -10.19
C LEU A 114 23.35 -5.28 -11.38
N CYS A 115 23.92 -6.49 -11.29
CA CYS A 115 24.76 -7.05 -12.36
C CYS A 115 23.98 -7.53 -13.60
N PRO A 116 22.78 -8.11 -13.48
CA PRO A 116 22.03 -8.56 -14.65
C PRO A 116 21.62 -7.39 -15.57
N THR A 117 21.60 -7.65 -16.88
CA THR A 117 21.16 -6.67 -17.88
C THR A 117 19.68 -6.29 -17.74
N TYR A 118 18.87 -7.23 -17.27
CA TYR A 118 17.43 -7.06 -17.06
C TYR A 118 17.11 -7.22 -15.58
N ILE A 119 16.04 -6.55 -15.13
CA ILE A 119 15.56 -6.67 -13.75
C ILE A 119 15.21 -8.15 -13.49
N PRO A 120 15.87 -8.81 -12.52
CA PRO A 120 15.58 -10.20 -12.22
C PRO A 120 14.13 -10.41 -11.79
N PRO A 121 13.46 -11.50 -12.19
CA PRO A 121 12.05 -11.75 -11.85
C PRO A 121 11.78 -11.77 -10.33
N PHE A 122 12.75 -12.20 -9.53
CA PHE A 122 12.60 -12.24 -8.07
C PHE A 122 12.43 -10.84 -7.44
N VAL A 123 12.88 -9.76 -8.11
CA VAL A 123 12.70 -8.38 -7.62
C VAL A 123 11.22 -8.03 -7.54
N GLN A 124 10.37 -8.64 -8.37
CA GLN A 124 8.92 -8.49 -8.30
C GLN A 124 8.35 -8.98 -6.95
N LEU A 125 8.98 -9.98 -6.32
CA LEU A 125 8.60 -10.49 -5.01
C LEU A 125 8.90 -9.51 -3.87
N PHE A 126 9.69 -8.46 -4.14
CA PHE A 126 9.89 -7.38 -3.19
C PHE A 126 8.71 -6.40 -3.13
N PHE A 127 7.69 -6.60 -3.98
CA PHE A 127 6.46 -5.83 -4.01
C PHE A 127 5.26 -6.76 -3.82
N GLN A 128 4.85 -6.98 -2.56
CA GLN A 128 3.78 -7.93 -2.20
C GLN A 128 2.43 -7.59 -2.85
N LEU A 129 2.17 -6.32 -3.15
CA LEU A 129 0.91 -5.89 -3.75
C LEU A 129 0.61 -6.47 -5.14
N ILE A 130 1.58 -7.11 -5.79
CA ILE A 130 1.42 -7.74 -7.11
C ILE A 130 0.82 -9.16 -7.01
N THR A 131 0.83 -9.79 -5.83
CA THR A 131 0.61 -11.26 -5.74
C THR A 131 -0.74 -11.71 -5.18
N ASN A 132 -1.62 -10.85 -4.66
CA ASN A 132 -2.88 -11.30 -4.04
C ASN A 132 -4.13 -10.54 -4.49
N ASP A 133 -5.08 -11.29 -5.05
CA ASP A 133 -6.45 -10.87 -5.31
C ASP A 133 -7.20 -10.65 -3.97
N GLU A 134 -8.02 -9.59 -3.90
CA GLU A 134 -8.98 -9.23 -2.85
C GLU A 134 -8.56 -8.22 -1.74
N PRO A 135 -7.87 -8.54 -0.62
CA PRO A 135 -7.77 -7.59 0.51
C PRO A 135 -6.77 -6.44 0.28
N THR A 136 -5.70 -6.70 -0.47
CA THR A 136 -4.62 -5.74 -0.76
C THR A 136 -5.03 -4.70 -1.79
N SER A 137 -6.01 -5.03 -2.64
CA SER A 137 -6.56 -4.13 -3.68
C SER A 137 -7.14 -2.82 -3.15
N LYS A 138 -7.44 -2.78 -1.84
CA LYS A 138 -8.01 -1.63 -1.14
C LYS A 138 -6.96 -0.81 -0.38
N LEU A 139 -5.69 -1.23 -0.34
CA LEU A 139 -4.62 -0.48 0.31
C LEU A 139 -4.27 0.77 -0.50
N LEU A 140 -3.92 1.86 0.19
CA LEU A 140 -3.40 3.04 -0.49
C LEU A 140 -1.87 3.09 -0.45
N LEU A 141 -1.25 2.55 0.60
CA LEU A 141 0.20 2.46 0.76
C LEU A 141 0.58 1.08 1.30
N GLU A 142 1.57 0.48 0.66
CA GLU A 142 2.35 -0.63 1.14
C GLU A 142 3.84 -0.26 1.09
N VAL A 143 4.56 -0.58 2.16
CA VAL A 143 6.01 -0.51 2.23
C VAL A 143 6.52 -1.90 2.56
N GLN A 144 7.43 -2.44 1.75
CA GLN A 144 8.13 -3.67 2.05
C GLN A 144 9.63 -3.37 2.22
N VAL A 145 10.17 -3.74 3.37
CA VAL A 145 11.61 -3.73 3.64
C VAL A 145 12.10 -5.16 3.55
N THR A 146 12.91 -5.44 2.55
CA THR A 146 13.58 -6.72 2.36
C THR A 146 15.04 -6.59 2.79
N GLU A 147 15.43 -7.32 3.83
CA GLU A 147 16.83 -7.51 4.18
C GLU A 147 17.48 -8.48 3.21
N LEU A 148 18.55 -8.03 2.55
CA LEU A 148 19.44 -8.81 1.71
C LEU A 148 20.71 -9.13 2.50
N VAL A 149 21.57 -9.99 1.96
CA VAL A 149 22.82 -10.40 2.61
C VAL A 149 23.70 -9.20 3.00
N ASP A 150 23.77 -8.18 2.14
CA ASP A 150 24.68 -7.03 2.24
C ASP A 150 23.98 -5.66 2.17
N SER A 151 22.64 -5.64 2.09
CA SER A 151 21.88 -4.44 1.77
C SER A 151 20.43 -4.52 2.25
N TYR A 152 19.72 -3.41 2.16
CA TYR A 152 18.27 -3.32 2.38
C TYR A 152 17.60 -2.83 1.12
N PHE A 153 16.54 -3.52 0.69
CA PHE A 153 15.66 -3.06 -0.37
C PHE A 153 14.37 -2.53 0.24
N VAL A 154 14.08 -1.25 0.05
CA VAL A 154 12.84 -0.61 0.50
C VAL A 154 11.94 -0.39 -0.70
N ALA A 155 10.94 -1.24 -0.83
CA ALA A 155 9.88 -1.16 -1.82
C ALA A 155 8.72 -0.32 -1.30
N CYS A 156 8.19 0.56 -2.14
CA CYS A 156 6.98 1.34 -1.84
C CYS A 156 6.00 1.20 -3.00
N SER A 157 4.76 0.83 -2.67
CA SER A 157 3.62 0.72 -3.59
C SER A 157 2.53 1.67 -3.12
N ILE A 158 2.22 2.72 -3.91
CA ILE A 158 1.15 3.67 -3.60
C ILE A 158 0.09 3.63 -4.70
N ASN A 159 -1.18 3.55 -4.33
CA ASN A 159 -2.26 3.58 -5.30
C ASN A 159 -2.29 4.94 -6.02
N HIS A 160 -2.31 4.91 -7.35
CA HIS A 160 -2.21 6.11 -8.17
C HIS A 160 -3.44 7.03 -8.08
N CYS A 161 -4.58 6.53 -7.56
CA CYS A 161 -5.73 7.42 -7.27
C CYS A 161 -5.49 8.37 -6.09
N ALA A 162 -4.46 8.12 -5.25
CA ALA A 162 -4.16 8.94 -4.09
C ALA A 162 -2.99 9.90 -4.33
N VAL A 163 -2.09 9.59 -5.28
CA VAL A 163 -0.90 10.38 -5.58
C VAL A 163 -0.54 10.30 -7.06
N ASP A 164 0.02 11.38 -7.59
CA ASP A 164 0.75 11.37 -8.86
C ASP A 164 2.24 11.06 -8.63
N GLY A 165 3.02 10.99 -9.72
CA GLY A 165 4.46 10.70 -9.64
C GLY A 165 5.26 11.72 -8.83
N THR A 166 4.86 12.99 -8.83
CA THR A 166 5.51 14.06 -8.06
C THR A 166 5.21 13.92 -6.58
N SER A 167 3.94 13.72 -6.23
CA SER A 167 3.46 13.54 -4.86
C SER A 167 4.00 12.25 -4.23
N PHE A 168 4.21 11.21 -5.03
CA PHE A 168 4.92 9.99 -4.62
C PHE A 168 6.30 10.31 -4.07
N TRP A 169 7.15 10.99 -4.85
CA TRP A 169 8.51 11.33 -4.41
C TRP A 169 8.52 12.34 -3.27
N HIS A 170 7.56 13.24 -3.24
CA HIS A 170 7.40 14.17 -2.12
C HIS A 170 7.14 13.42 -0.80
N PHE A 171 6.27 12.41 -0.80
CA PHE A 171 6.05 11.56 0.38
C PHE A 171 7.32 10.79 0.78
N ILE A 172 8.04 10.19 -0.18
CA ILE A 172 9.29 9.46 0.09
C ILE A 172 10.35 10.38 0.70
N ASN A 173 10.53 11.58 0.16
CA ASN A 173 11.49 12.57 0.67
C ASN A 173 11.12 13.03 2.07
N TYR A 174 9.84 13.31 2.32
CA TYR A 174 9.33 13.70 3.62
C TYR A 174 9.53 12.59 4.67
N TRP A 175 9.22 11.34 4.32
CA TRP A 175 9.48 10.21 5.20
C TRP A 175 10.98 10.06 5.50
N ALA A 176 11.85 10.24 4.50
CA ALA A 176 13.28 10.20 4.70
C ALA A 176 13.80 11.34 5.61
N GLU A 177 13.22 12.53 5.54
CA GLU A 177 13.53 13.65 6.46
C GLU A 177 13.15 13.33 7.90
N ILE A 178 11.91 12.84 8.12
CA ILE A 178 11.44 12.39 9.43
C ILE A 178 12.32 11.27 9.99
N SER A 179 12.72 10.32 9.14
CA SER A 179 13.64 9.22 9.48
C SER A 179 15.00 9.75 9.96
N ARG A 180 15.54 10.79 9.32
CA ARG A 180 16.77 11.46 9.78
C ARG A 180 16.62 12.28 11.07
N GLY A 181 15.42 12.38 11.65
CA GLY A 181 15.16 13.19 12.83
C GLY A 181 15.02 14.68 12.55
N ILE A 182 14.79 15.06 11.29
CA ILE A 182 14.47 16.44 10.93
C ILE A 182 12.99 16.65 11.25
N ASP A 183 12.70 17.42 12.30
CA ASP A 183 11.33 17.81 12.64
C ASP A 183 10.83 18.79 11.58
N SER A 184 10.03 18.28 10.65
CA SER A 184 9.49 18.98 9.49
C SER A 184 8.41 20.00 9.86
N VAL A 185 8.82 21.07 10.55
CA VAL A 185 7.97 22.25 10.79
C VAL A 185 8.01 23.21 9.59
N THR A 186 9.02 23.13 8.73
CA THR A 186 9.31 24.16 7.72
C THR A 186 8.57 24.04 6.40
N GLN A 187 8.04 22.88 6.03
CA GLN A 187 7.18 22.71 4.86
C GLN A 187 6.08 21.70 5.18
N SER A 188 4.96 22.19 5.74
CA SER A 188 3.71 21.43 5.66
C SER A 188 3.51 21.07 4.18
N PRO A 189 3.40 19.78 3.83
CA PRO A 189 2.99 19.40 2.50
C PRO A 189 1.69 20.13 2.23
N ARG A 190 1.65 21.00 1.21
CA ARG A 190 0.37 21.45 0.68
C ARG A 190 -0.32 20.19 0.18
N SER A 191 -1.20 19.66 1.01
CA SER A 191 -2.10 18.58 0.67
C SER A 191 -2.92 19.06 -0.51
N LEU A 192 -2.51 18.69 -1.73
CA LEU A 192 -3.24 18.96 -2.97
C LEU A 192 -4.43 18.00 -3.10
N TYR A 193 -5.08 17.69 -1.98
CA TYR A 193 -6.29 16.88 -1.96
C TYR A 193 -7.47 17.79 -2.30
N LEU A 194 -7.90 17.75 -3.55
CA LEU A 194 -9.18 18.30 -3.97
C LEU A 194 -10.27 17.29 -3.60
N ASN A 195 -10.95 17.51 -2.47
CA ASN A 195 -12.17 16.78 -2.18
C ASN A 195 -13.31 17.45 -2.96
N VAL A 196 -13.94 16.73 -3.88
CA VAL A 196 -15.10 17.25 -4.63
C VAL A 196 -16.34 17.45 -3.76
N GLY A 197 -16.38 16.92 -2.53
CA GLY A 197 -17.50 17.13 -1.59
C GLY A 197 -18.78 16.35 -1.93
N PHE A 198 -18.79 15.62 -3.05
CA PHE A 198 -19.87 14.74 -3.50
C PHE A 198 -19.31 13.53 -4.25
N PRO A 199 -20.00 12.38 -4.26
CA PRO A 199 -19.55 11.19 -4.99
C PRO A 199 -19.62 11.41 -6.50
N VAL A 200 -18.49 11.23 -7.19
CA VAL A 200 -18.48 11.11 -8.65
C VAL A 200 -18.97 9.71 -9.01
N LYS A 201 -20.10 9.65 -9.72
CA LYS A 201 -20.69 8.40 -10.24
C LYS A 201 -20.08 8.08 -11.61
N LEU A 202 -19.54 6.88 -11.75
CA LEU A 202 -19.00 6.38 -13.01
C LEU A 202 -20.03 5.49 -13.70
N ILE A 203 -20.30 5.78 -14.97
CA ILE A 203 -21.22 5.00 -15.84
C ILE A 203 -20.43 4.01 -16.72
N HIS A 204 -19.11 3.86 -16.51
CA HIS A 204 -18.27 3.17 -17.50
C HIS A 204 -18.29 1.63 -17.34
N PRO A 205 -18.84 0.87 -18.31
CA PRO A 205 -18.97 -0.58 -18.21
C PRO A 205 -17.61 -1.30 -18.17
N PHE A 206 -16.57 -0.74 -18.77
CA PHE A 206 -15.23 -1.34 -18.81
C PHE A 206 -14.50 -1.28 -17.46
N VAL A 207 -14.63 -0.16 -16.74
CA VAL A 207 -14.04 -0.02 -15.40
C VAL A 207 -14.81 -0.89 -14.42
N PHE A 208 -16.14 -0.95 -14.55
CA PHE A 208 -16.97 -1.89 -13.81
C PHE A 208 -16.63 -3.35 -14.11
N GLN A 209 -16.32 -3.72 -15.36
CA GLN A 209 -15.99 -5.12 -15.69
C GLN A 209 -14.60 -5.53 -15.21
N VAL A 210 -13.61 -4.62 -15.22
CA VAL A 210 -12.27 -4.87 -14.65
C VAL A 210 -12.29 -4.89 -13.12
N ILE A 211 -13.07 -4.00 -12.48
CA ILE A 211 -13.23 -3.99 -11.02
C ILE A 211 -14.10 -5.17 -10.58
N SER A 212 -15.23 -5.43 -11.25
CA SER A 212 -16.12 -6.55 -10.88
C SER A 212 -15.51 -7.91 -11.19
N SER A 213 -14.70 -8.10 -12.24
CA SER A 213 -14.02 -9.39 -12.46
C SER A 213 -13.00 -9.68 -11.35
N LYS A 214 -12.36 -8.65 -10.81
CA LYS A 214 -11.41 -8.75 -9.68
C LYS A 214 -12.06 -8.73 -8.29
N CYS A 215 -13.31 -8.25 -8.16
CA CYS A 215 -14.08 -8.29 -6.92
C CYS A 215 -15.09 -9.46 -6.85
N LYS A 216 -15.40 -10.13 -7.98
CA LYS A 216 -16.30 -11.31 -8.04
C LYS A 216 -15.67 -12.58 -7.50
N THR A 217 -14.39 -12.58 -7.14
CA THR A 217 -13.80 -13.66 -6.32
C THR A 217 -14.39 -13.69 -4.91
N VAL A 218 -15.10 -12.63 -4.49
CA VAL A 218 -15.99 -12.64 -3.33
C VAL A 218 -17.45 -12.67 -3.80
N THR A 219 -17.96 -13.87 -3.99
CA THR A 219 -19.36 -14.14 -3.69
C THR A 219 -19.43 -15.50 -3.03
N THR A 220 -19.67 -15.47 -1.72
CA THR A 220 -20.14 -16.61 -0.94
C THR A 220 -21.23 -17.35 -1.72
N SER A 221 -21.00 -18.63 -2.00
CA SER A 221 -22.00 -19.51 -2.57
C SER A 221 -23.20 -19.63 -1.61
N PRO A 222 -24.44 -19.39 -2.06
CA PRO A 222 -25.62 -19.79 -1.34
C PRO A 222 -26.02 -21.22 -1.75
N LEU A 223 -26.13 -22.09 -0.74
CA LEU A 223 -27.02 -23.24 -0.63
C LEU A 223 -27.10 -24.25 -1.79
N LEU A 224 -26.58 -25.45 -1.55
CA LEU A 224 -27.16 -26.70 -2.05
C LEU A 224 -27.63 -27.52 -0.85
N GLN A 225 -28.91 -27.36 -0.53
CA GLN A 225 -29.63 -28.26 0.36
C GLN A 225 -30.34 -29.29 -0.54
N SER A 226 -29.81 -30.51 -0.64
CA SER A 226 -30.66 -31.68 -0.88
C SER A 226 -29.93 -33.00 -0.58
N ARG A 227 -30.58 -33.78 0.29
CA ARG A 227 -30.64 -35.24 0.38
C ARG A 227 -29.46 -36.02 1.01
N GLY A 228 -29.81 -36.76 2.06
CA GLY A 228 -29.05 -37.91 2.53
C GLY A 228 -29.36 -38.30 3.97
N SER A 229 -30.60 -38.73 4.27
CA SER A 229 -30.84 -39.50 5.49
C SER A 229 -30.07 -40.83 5.40
N CYS A 230 -29.23 -41.14 6.37
CA CYS A 230 -28.85 -42.52 6.62
C CYS A 230 -28.70 -42.74 8.12
N GLN A 231 -29.61 -43.55 8.65
CA GLN A 231 -29.64 -44.05 10.01
C GLN A 231 -28.37 -44.86 10.32
N LYS A 232 -27.88 -44.74 11.56
CA LYS A 232 -27.13 -45.80 12.23
C LYS A 232 -27.67 -45.93 13.65
N THR A 233 -28.47 -46.97 13.86
CA THR A 233 -28.23 -47.93 14.95
C THR A 233 -27.21 -48.94 14.47
#